data_AF-A0A1Y0VYX8-F1
#
_entry.id   AF-A0A1Y0VYX8-F1
#
_cell.length_a   1.000
_cell.length_b   1.000
_cell.length_c   1.000
_cell.angle_alpha   90.00
_cell.angle_beta   90.00
_cell.angle_gamma   90.00
#
_symmetry.space_group_name_H-M   'P 1'
#
loop_
_entity.id
_entity.type
_entity.pdbx_description
1 polymer ?
#
loop_
_entity_poly.entity_id
_entity_poly.type
_entity_poly.pdbx_seq_one_letter_code
_entity_poly.pdbx_strand_id
1 'polypeptide(L)' 'MNELTTEIIAALAQKQDLDEVFRHHLEIAINQLLQTELAEFGLRTLLIRWD' A
#
# COMPACT_ATOMS: atom_id res chain seq x y z
N MET A 1 10.38 -7.52 13.70
CA MET A 1 8.97 -7.73 13.27
C MET A 1 8.55 -6.50 12.50
N ASN A 2 7.93 -6.65 11.32
CA ASN A 2 7.28 -5.53 10.64
C ASN A 2 5.82 -5.40 11.14
N GLU A 3 5.15 -4.31 10.78
CA GLU A 3 3.76 -4.01 11.14
C GLU A 3 2.81 -5.15 10.73
N LEU A 4 2.89 -5.61 9.47
CA LEU A 4 2.13 -6.76 8.97
C LEU A 4 2.32 -8.03 9.80
N THR A 5 3.56 -8.36 10.20
CA THR A 5 3.85 -9.55 11.02
C THR A 5 3.21 -9.42 12.41
N THR A 6 3.18 -8.20 12.95
CA THR A 6 2.54 -7.92 14.25
C THR A 6 1.03 -8.09 14.15
N GLU A 7 0.42 -7.56 13.09
CA GLU A 7 -1.02 -7.69 12.84
C GLU A 7 -1.44 -9.13 12.54
N ILE A 8 -0.66 -9.88 11.76
CA ILE A 8 -0.94 -11.31 11.50
C ILE A 8 -0.91 -12.09 12.82
N ILE A 9 0.08 -11.87 13.68
CA ILE A 9 0.17 -12.54 14.99
C ILE A 9 -1.03 -12.17 15.86
N ALA A 10 -1.42 -10.88 15.89
CA ALA A 10 -2.58 -10.42 16.65
C ALA A 10 -3.89 -11.00 16.12
N ALA A 11 -4.06 -11.07 14.79
CA ALA A 11 -5.24 -11.63 14.13
C ALA A 11 -5.36 -13.13 14.40
N LEU A 12 -4.25 -13.87 14.31
CA LEU A 12 -4.17 -15.29 14.68
C LEU A 12 -4.56 -15.53 16.14
N ALA A 13 -4.00 -14.74 17.07
CA ALA A 13 -4.31 -14.84 18.49
C ALA A 13 -5.79 -14.58 18.79
N GLN A 14 -6.42 -13.69 18.01
CA GLN A 14 -7.82 -13.31 18.15
C GLN A 14 -8.78 -14.15 17.27
N LYS A 15 -8.27 -15.13 16.50
CA LYS A 15 -9.04 -15.91 15.51
C LYS A 15 -9.81 -15.02 14.52
N GLN A 16 -9.22 -13.91 14.12
CA GLN A 16 -9.76 -13.03 13.10
C GLN A 16 -9.60 -13.65 11.71
N ASP A 17 -10.37 -13.14 10.76
CA ASP A 17 -10.26 -13.50 9.35
C ASP A 17 -8.97 -12.90 8.75
N LEU A 18 -8.01 -13.77 8.41
CA LEU A 18 -6.76 -13.35 7.81
C LEU A 18 -6.93 -12.84 6.38
N ASP A 19 -7.97 -13.28 5.66
CA ASP A 19 -8.21 -12.83 4.29
C ASP A 19 -8.53 -11.32 4.26
N GLU A 20 -9.22 -10.81 5.29
CA GLU A 20 -9.48 -9.38 5.46
C GLU A 20 -8.21 -8.60 5.79
N VAL A 21 -7.37 -9.12 6.70
CA VAL A 21 -6.09 -8.49 7.05
C VAL A 21 -5.19 -8.36 5.82
N PHE A 22 -5.05 -9.43 5.04
CA PHE A 22 -4.26 -9.40 3.81
C PHE A 22 -4.87 -8.47 2.75
N ARG A 23 -6.19 -8.49 2.57
CA ARG A 23 -6.89 -7.59 1.64
C ARG A 23 -6.63 -6.13 1.97
N HIS A 24 -6.75 -5.76 3.25
CA HIS A 24 -6.54 -4.38 3.70
C HIS A 24 -5.10 -3.90 3.44
N HIS A 25 -4.10 -4.70 3.81
CA HIS A 25 -2.69 -4.36 3.55
C HIS A 25 -2.37 -4.28 2.06
N LEU A 26 -2.95 -5.18 1.25
CA LEU A 26 -2.78 -5.15 -0.19
C LEU A 26 -3.40 -3.89 -0.81
N GLU A 27 -4.60 -3.51 -0.36
CA GLU A 27 -5.26 -2.28 -0.81
C GLU A 27 -4.43 -1.04 -0.48
N ILE A 28 -3.88 -0.95 0.74
CA ILE A 28 -2.99 0.15 1.13
C ILE A 28 -1.76 0.21 0.22
N ALA A 29 -1.08 -0.93 0.02
CA ALA A 29 0.13 -0.98 -0.79
C ALA A 29 -0.15 -0.59 -2.26
N ILE A 30 -1.25 -1.08 -2.84
CA ILE A 30 -1.66 -0.73 -4.20
C ILE A 30 -1.98 0.77 -4.29
N ASN A 31 -2.72 1.32 -3.33
CA ASN A 31 -3.08 2.73 -3.32
C ASN A 31 -1.85 3.63 -3.19
N GLN A 32 -0.89 3.26 -2.33
CA GLN A 32 0.38 3.98 -2.20
C GLN A 32 1.17 3.95 -3.51
N LEU A 33 1.28 2.77 -4.14
CA LEU A 33 1.95 2.65 -5.44
C LEU A 33 1.28 3.52 -6.50
N LEU A 34 -0.05 3.46 -6.62
CA LEU A 34 -0.81 4.30 -7.56
C LEU A 34 -0.58 5.80 -7.32
N GLN A 35 -0.54 6.24 -6.06
CA GLN A 35 -0.26 7.64 -5.73
C GLN A 35 1.15 8.05 -6.15
N THR A 36 2.15 7.19 -5.92
CA THR A 36 3.53 7.42 -6.35
C THR A 36 3.64 7.54 -7.86
N GLU A 37 3.06 6.60 -8.60
CA GLU A 37 3.07 6.59 -10.07
C GLU A 37 2.36 7.83 -10.65
N LEU A 38 1.23 8.24 -10.06
CA LEU A 38 0.52 9.45 -10.48
C LEU A 38 1.33 10.72 -10.22
N ALA A 39 2.02 10.79 -9.08
CA ALA A 39 2.90 11.91 -8.77
C ALA A 39 4.09 11.96 -9.74
N GLU A 40 4.71 10.83 -10.03
CA GLU A 40 5.80 10.72 -11.00
C GLU A 40 5.35 11.10 -12.41
N PHE A 41 4.16 10.63 -12.83
CA PHE A 41 3.57 11.01 -14.12
C PHE A 41 3.34 12.52 -14.21
N GLY A 42 2.83 13.14 -13.14
CA GLY A 42 2.65 14.58 -13.06
C GLY A 42 3.97 15.35 -13.18
N LEU A 43 5.00 14.93 -12.44
CA LEU A 43 6.34 15.51 -12.50
C LEU A 43 6.97 15.37 -13.89
N ARG A 44 6.85 14.20 -14.51
CA ARG A 44 7.35 13.95 -15.87
C ARG A 44 6.64 14.81 -16.92
N THR A 45 5.33 15.00 -16.78
CA THR A 45 4.56 15.87 -17.67
C THR A 45 4.94 17.34 -17.52
N LEU A 46 5.22 17.78 -16.29
CA LEU A 46 5.77 19.11 -16.06
C LEU A 46 7.12 19.23 -16.75
N LEU A 47 8.07 18.32 -16.50
CA LEU A 47 9.41 18.37 -17.11
C LEU A 47 9.36 18.53 -18.64
N ILE A 48 8.53 17.74 -19.34
CA ILE A 48 8.37 17.84 -20.81
C ILE A 48 7.80 19.19 -21.26
N ARG A 49 7.02 19.90 -20.42
CA ARG A 49 6.48 21.22 -20.75
C ARG A 49 7.47 22.38 -20.53
N TRP A 50 8.60 22.13 -19.89
CA TRP A 50 9.66 23.12 -19.65
C TRP A 50 10.87 22.96 -20.60
N ASP A 51 10.87 21.93 -21.46
CA ASP A 51 11.77 21.75 -22.61
C ASP A 51 11.12 22.25 -23.92
#